data_AF-A0A955SQL1-F1
#
_entry.id   AF-A0A955SQL1-F1
#
_cell.length_a   1.000
_cell.length_b   1.000
_cell.length_c   1.000
_cell.angle_alpha   90.00
_cell.angle_beta   90.00
_cell.angle_gamma   90.00
#
_symmetry.space_group_name_H-M   'P 1'
#
loop_
_entity.id
_entity.type
_entity.pdbx_description
1 polymer ?
#
loop_
_entity_poly.entity_id
_entity_poly.type
_entity_poly.pdbx_seq_one_letter_code
_entity_poly.pdbx_strand_id
1 'polypeptide(L)'
;PVVWIEDLVAGLEEAASCPVYPFLKRPDEKHVTETQYENPKFVEDVIRDATLVLRDFPGIRGFSLEVEAFESIHDHNAWAAHRENFHG
;
A
#
# COMPACT_ATOMS: atom_id res chain seq x y z
N PRO A 1 18.25 14.30 -1.85
CA PRO A 1 17.89 13.51 -3.05
C PRO A 1 16.55 14.00 -3.60
N VAL A 2 16.36 13.95 -4.92
CA VAL A 2 15.03 14.13 -5.51
C VAL A 2 14.22 12.86 -5.23
N VAL A 3 12.97 13.02 -4.83
CA VAL A 3 12.01 11.92 -4.67
C VAL A 3 11.12 11.94 -5.89
N TRP A 4 11.22 10.91 -6.73
CA TRP A 4 10.29 10.72 -7.85
C TRP A 4 9.00 10.10 -7.34
N ILE A 5 7.88 10.57 -7.87
CA ILE A 5 6.55 10.11 -7.43
C ILE A 5 6.34 8.66 -7.87
N GLU A 6 6.85 8.31 -9.04
CA GLU A 6 6.74 6.98 -9.65
C GLU A 6 7.47 5.92 -8.81
N ASP A 7 8.68 6.23 -8.34
CA ASP A 7 9.45 5.34 -7.46
C ASP A 7 8.73 5.14 -6.12
N LEU A 8 8.14 6.21 -5.58
CA LEU A 8 7.37 6.16 -4.35
C LEU A 8 6.10 5.31 -4.51
N VAL A 9 5.36 5.52 -5.60
CA VAL A 9 4.16 4.73 -5.92
C VAL A 9 4.51 3.25 -6.08
N ALA A 10 5.54 2.94 -6.86
CA ALA A 10 5.97 1.55 -7.06
C ALA A 10 6.33 0.86 -5.75
N GLY A 11 7.10 1.54 -4.87
CA GLY A 11 7.44 0.99 -3.56
C GLY A 11 6.22 0.78 -2.65
N LEU A 12 5.23 1.69 -2.69
CA LEU A 12 4.01 1.57 -1.90
C LEU A 12 3.05 0.50 -2.45
N GLU A 13 3.00 0.28 -3.77
CA GLU A 13 2.19 -0.78 -4.38
C GLU A 13 2.64 -2.18 -3.96
N GLU A 14 3.94 -2.38 -3.69
CA GLU A 14 4.47 -3.64 -3.16
C GLU A 14 3.97 -3.96 -1.74
N ALA A 15 3.53 -2.94 -0.98
CA ALA A 15 2.95 -3.14 0.34
C ALA A 15 1.51 -3.68 0.29
N ALA A 16 0.80 -3.52 -0.83
CA ALA A 16 -0.56 -4.01 -1.01
C ALA A 16 -0.62 -5.54 -1.25
N SER A 17 -1.83 -6.12 -1.25
CA SER A 17 -2.03 -7.52 -1.62
C SER A 17 -1.70 -7.79 -3.10
N CYS A 18 -2.05 -6.85 -3.97
CA CYS A 18 -1.75 -6.87 -5.40
C CYS A 18 -1.89 -5.44 -5.97
N PRO A 19 -1.10 -5.04 -6.97
CA PRO A 19 -1.25 -3.75 -7.64
C PRO A 19 -2.60 -3.59 -8.35
N VAL A 20 -2.98 -2.34 -8.61
CA VAL A 20 -4.23 -2.02 -9.32
C VAL A 20 -3.93 -1.79 -10.79
N TYR A 21 -4.71 -2.45 -11.66
CA TYR A 21 -4.58 -2.31 -13.10
C TYR A 21 -5.87 -1.73 -13.70
N PRO A 22 -5.79 -0.74 -14.61
CA PRO A 22 -6.97 -0.08 -15.17
C PRO A 22 -7.75 -0.97 -16.15
N PHE A 23 -7.10 -1.98 -16.73
CA PHE A 23 -7.70 -2.87 -17.70
C PHE A 23 -7.03 -4.25 -17.65
N LEU A 24 -7.83 -5.30 -17.59
CA LEU A 24 -7.38 -6.69 -17.48
C LEU A 24 -8.02 -7.55 -18.58
N LYS A 25 -7.24 -8.41 -19.23
CA LYS A 25 -7.77 -9.54 -20.00
C LYS A 25 -8.06 -10.70 -19.06
N ARG A 26 -8.80 -11.72 -19.53
CA ARG A 26 -9.15 -12.91 -18.72
C ARG A 26 -7.95 -13.57 -18.03
N PRO A 27 -6.79 -13.78 -18.70
CA PRO A 27 -5.63 -14.36 -18.02
C PRO A 27 -5.07 -13.45 -16.91
N ASP A 28 -5.14 -12.13 -17.11
CA ASP A 28 -4.63 -11.14 -16.15
C ASP A 28 -5.55 -11.07 -14.92
N GLU A 29 -6.87 -11.08 -15.13
CA GLU A 29 -7.86 -11.13 -14.06
C GLU A 29 -7.68 -12.38 -13.18
N LYS A 30 -7.45 -13.54 -13.79
CA LYS A 30 -7.12 -14.78 -13.07
C LYS A 30 -5.87 -14.58 -12.20
N HIS A 31 -4.80 -14.02 -12.77
CA HIS A 31 -3.54 -13.82 -12.05
C HIS A 31 -3.68 -12.85 -10.88
N VAL A 32 -4.35 -11.71 -11.08
CA VAL A 32 -4.60 -10.72 -10.01
C VAL A 32 -5.43 -11.35 -8.89
N THR A 33 -6.46 -12.12 -9.24
CA THR A 33 -7.32 -12.81 -8.26
C THR A 33 -6.55 -13.83 -7.44
N GLU A 34 -5.75 -14.69 -8.08
CA GLU A 34 -4.92 -15.68 -7.40
C GLU A 34 -3.87 -15.01 -6.49
N THR A 35 -3.24 -13.93 -6.97
CA THR A 35 -2.23 -13.18 -6.20
C THR A 35 -2.84 -12.55 -4.96
N GLN A 36 -3.99 -11.87 -5.07
CA GLN A 36 -4.67 -11.29 -3.91
C GLN A 36 -5.10 -12.36 -2.90
N TYR A 37 -5.53 -13.53 -3.39
CA TYR A 37 -5.94 -14.64 -2.54
C TYR A 37 -4.77 -15.29 -1.79
N GLU A 38 -3.60 -15.41 -2.44
CA GLU A 38 -2.38 -15.97 -1.85
C GLU A 38 -1.64 -14.98 -0.93
N ASN A 39 -1.84 -13.68 -1.11
CA ASN A 39 -1.24 -12.59 -0.32
C ASN A 39 -2.31 -11.71 0.37
N PRO A 40 -3.19 -12.28 1.21
CA PRO A 40 -4.19 -11.49 1.92
C PRO A 40 -3.49 -10.63 2.98
N LYS A 41 -3.88 -9.36 3.08
CA LYS A 41 -3.35 -8.41 4.05
C LYS A 41 -4.47 -7.67 4.75
N PHE A 42 -4.38 -7.54 6.07
CA PHE A 42 -5.24 -6.61 6.80
C PHE A 42 -4.74 -5.17 6.64
N VAL A 43 -5.56 -4.19 7.03
CA VAL A 43 -5.19 -2.76 7.00
C VAL A 43 -3.91 -2.50 7.82
N GLU A 44 -3.73 -3.24 8.92
CA GLU A 44 -2.55 -3.17 9.79
C GLU A 44 -1.29 -3.77 9.15
N ASP A 45 -1.43 -4.72 8.23
CA ASP A 45 -0.28 -5.31 7.52
C ASP A 45 0.18 -4.35 6.43
N VAL A 46 -0.75 -3.80 5.64
CA VAL A 46 -0.43 -2.83 4.58
C VAL A 46 0.27 -1.61 5.15
N ILE A 47 -0.22 -1.05 6.27
CA ILE A 47 0.41 0.13 6.87
C ILE A 47 1.80 -0.19 7.45
N ARG A 48 2.01 -1.40 7.97
CA ARG A 48 3.31 -1.83 8.48
C ARG A 48 4.33 -1.94 7.35
N ASP A 49 3.96 -2.59 6.26
CA ASP A 49 4.83 -2.78 5.11
C ASP A 49 5.14 -1.45 4.41
N ALA A 50 4.12 -0.61 4.21
CA ALA A 50 4.29 0.74 3.66
C ALA A 50 5.20 1.61 4.55
N THR A 51 5.10 1.48 5.87
CA THR A 51 5.98 2.18 6.81
C THR A 51 7.43 1.74 6.64
N LEU A 52 7.70 0.45 6.46
CA LEU A 52 9.05 -0.06 6.21
C LEU A 52 9.61 0.47 4.89
N VAL A 53 8.80 0.48 3.83
CA VAL A 53 9.17 1.08 2.54
C VAL A 53 9.58 2.55 2.71
N LEU A 54 8.78 3.36 3.41
CA LEU A 54 9.08 4.79 3.59
C LEU A 54 10.28 5.08 4.48
N ARG A 55 10.57 4.20 5.46
CA ARG A 55 11.78 4.32 6.31
C ARG A 55 13.06 4.14 5.50
N ASP A 56 13.04 3.23 4.53
CA ASP A 56 14.20 2.93 3.69
C ASP A 56 14.25 3.80 2.42
N PHE A 57 13.21 4.60 2.15
CA PHE A 57 13.10 5.39 0.93
C PHE A 57 14.05 6.62 0.94
N PRO A 58 14.99 6.73 -0.02
CA PRO A 58 15.96 7.83 -0.02
C PRO A 58 15.31 9.21 -0.17
N GLY A 59 15.59 10.11 0.78
CA GLY A 59 15.16 11.51 0.73
C GLY A 59 13.88 11.81 1.50
N ILE A 60 13.18 10.81 2.02
CA ILE A 60 12.11 10.98 2.99
C ILE A 60 12.72 11.13 4.39
N ARG A 61 12.36 12.20 5.10
CA ARG A 61 12.86 12.48 6.47
C ARG A 61 11.79 12.34 7.55
N GLY A 62 10.52 12.37 7.15
CA GLY A 62 9.35 12.21 7.99
C GLY A 62 8.14 12.04 7.10
N PHE A 63 7.16 11.27 7.56
CA PHE A 63 5.99 10.90 6.75
C PHE A 63 4.79 10.55 7.63
N SER A 64 3.61 10.81 7.09
CA SER A 64 2.32 10.36 7.62
C SER A 64 1.74 9.41 6.59
N LEU A 65 1.30 8.25 7.04
CA LEU A 65 0.64 7.24 6.23
C LEU A 65 -0.75 6.98 6.80
N GLU A 66 -1.71 6.79 5.90
CA GLU A 66 -3.06 6.37 6.21
C GLU A 66 -3.43 5.27 5.22
N VAL A 67 -4.05 4.21 5.73
CA VAL A 67 -4.58 3.12 4.91
C VAL A 67 -6.04 2.93 5.30
N GLU A 68 -6.90 2.90 4.30
CA GLU A 68 -8.34 2.72 4.45
C GLU A 68 -8.78 1.55 3.57
N ALA A 69 -9.39 0.53 4.20
CA ALA A 69 -9.99 -0.59 3.51
C ALA A 69 -11.51 -0.40 3.45
N PHE A 70 -12.04 -0.33 2.23
CA PHE A 70 -13.47 -0.27 1.97
C PHE A 70 -14.07 -1.67 2.11
N GLU A 71 -14.74 -1.92 3.23
CA GLU A 71 -15.25 -3.23 3.59
C GLU A 71 -16.44 -3.64 2.73
N SER A 72 -16.39 -4.83 2.12
CA SER A 72 -17.48 -5.33 1.28
C SER A 72 -18.66 -5.93 2.07
N ILE A 73 -18.47 -6.22 3.36
CA ILE A 73 -19.46 -6.87 4.23
C ILE A 73 -19.87 -6.04 5.46
N HIS A 74 -19.36 -4.80 5.56
CA HIS A 74 -19.65 -3.88 6.66
C HIS A 74 -19.99 -2.49 6.08
N ASP A 75 -20.81 -1.70 6.78
CA ASP A 75 -21.14 -0.30 6.39
C ASP A 75 -20.19 0.73 7.03
N HIS A 76 -18.95 0.32 7.26
CA HIS A 76 -17.87 1.15 7.76
C HIS A 76 -16.54 0.63 7.24
N ASN A 77 -15.56 1.53 7.11
CA ASN A 77 -14.23 1.20 6.63
C ASN A 77 -13.33 0.78 7.79
N ALA A 78 -12.37 -0.10 7.52
CA ALA A 78 -11.26 -0.34 8.43
C ALA A 78 -10.14 0.67 8.11
N TRP A 79 -9.56 1.29 9.14
CA TRP A 79 -8.60 2.37 8.97
C TRP A 79 -7.41 2.22 9.92
N ALA A 80 -6.22 2.52 9.41
CA ALA A 80 -5.01 2.63 10.19
C ALA A 80 -4.21 3.86 9.77
N ALA A 81 -3.49 4.46 10.72
CA ALA A 81 -2.56 5.55 10.45
C ALA A 81 -1.26 5.39 11.22
N HIS A 82 -0.19 5.90 10.63
CA HIS A 82 1.14 5.91 11.21
C HIS A 82 1.87 7.20 10.87
N ARG A 83 2.70 7.69 11.78
CA ARG A 83 3.36 8.98 11.66
C ARG A 83 4.75 8.94 12.28
N GLU A 84 5.77 9.32 11.51
CA GLU A 84 7.17 9.35 11.97
C GLU A 84 7.90 10.65 11.61
N ASN A 85 8.81 11.06 12.51
CA ASN A 85 9.87 12.05 12.28
C ASN A 85 9.41 13.40 11.69
N PHE A 86 8.24 13.91 12.13
CA PHE A 86 7.77 15.26 11.76
C PHE A 86 8.43 16.39 12.55
N HIS A 87 9.18 16.05 13.60
CA HIS A 87 9.90 17.01 14.43
C HIS A 87 11.38 16.81 14.13
N GLY A 88 11.86 17.56 13.12
CA GLY A 88 13.27 17.89 13.03
C GLY A 88 13.61 18.99 14.04
#